data_AF-G2J6K4-F1
#
_entry.id   AF-G2J6K4-F1
#
_cell.length_a   1.000
_cell.length_b   1.000
_cell.length_c   1.000
_cell.angle_alpha   90.00
_cell.angle_beta   90.00
_cell.angle_gamma   90.00
#
_symmetry.space_group_name_H-M   'P 1'
#
loop_
_entity.id
_entity.type
_entity.pdbx_description
1 polymer ?
#
loop_
_entity_poly.entity_id
_entity_poly.type
_entity_poly.pdbx_seq_one_letter_code
_entity_poly.pdbx_strand_id
1 'polypeptide(L)'
;MLKFLIPFAVLLNFAACRFVDENDGKFCEAETERFKFCTETYANFTRDLVETRKELIKFSSTVSPLESQLGGEFKKSLKCIGDLECKGERKLVKFLLDTLDFYTDRKIEAQECMEDKDISQSLGNCFVSHKKFPLPKGFSSTVVLCVKKVLDSTDCSTEQKVGLERGGRAVADLYDQSDMVFGDENYAKNFDLKFDPRKYGL
;
A
#
# COMPACT_ATOMS: atom_id res chain seq x y z
N MET A 1 -19.85 -4.87 -0.24
CA MET A 1 -19.05 -5.70 -1.17
C MET A 1 -18.07 -4.82 -1.96
N LEU A 2 -17.20 -4.10 -1.24
CA LEU A 2 -16.23 -3.14 -1.82
C LEU A 2 -15.01 -3.02 -0.89
N LYS A 3 -14.46 -4.16 -0.43
CA LYS A 3 -13.35 -4.19 0.54
C LYS A 3 -12.11 -4.92 0.01
N PHE A 4 -12.03 -5.19 -1.29
CA PHE A 4 -10.95 -5.99 -1.89
C PHE A 4 -10.31 -5.38 -3.15
N LEU A 5 -10.53 -4.09 -3.44
CA LEU A 5 -10.06 -3.51 -4.70
C LEU A 5 -8.62 -2.96 -4.68
N ILE A 6 -8.03 -2.70 -3.50
CA ILE A 6 -6.62 -2.29 -3.39
C ILE A 6 -5.64 -3.46 -3.66
N PRO A 7 -5.87 -4.71 -3.19
CA PRO A 7 -4.99 -5.83 -3.55
C PRO A 7 -5.10 -6.28 -5.02
N PHE A 8 -6.15 -5.88 -5.75
CA PHE A 8 -6.31 -6.29 -7.16
C PHE A 8 -5.47 -5.48 -8.15
N ALA A 9 -5.12 -4.23 -7.82
CA ALA A 9 -4.26 -3.41 -8.69
C ALA A 9 -2.80 -3.91 -8.72
N VAL A 10 -2.34 -4.54 -7.64
CA VAL A 10 -0.97 -5.10 -7.52
C VAL A 10 -0.81 -6.39 -8.34
N LEU A 11 -1.90 -7.12 -8.62
CA LEU A 11 -1.86 -8.39 -9.34
C LEU A 11 -1.97 -8.27 -10.87
N LEU A 12 -2.44 -7.14 -11.42
CA LEU A 12 -2.71 -7.00 -12.85
C LEU A 12 -1.55 -6.46 -13.70
N ASN A 13 -0.45 -6.00 -13.10
CA ASN A 13 0.71 -5.46 -13.83
C ASN A 13 1.87 -6.46 -14.07
N PHE A 14 1.65 -7.76 -13.89
CA PHE A 14 2.71 -8.79 -14.02
C PHE A 14 3.19 -9.09 -15.46
N ALA A 15 2.70 -8.39 -16.50
CA ALA A 15 2.84 -8.85 -17.88
C ALA A 15 3.79 -8.05 -18.81
N ALA A 16 4.47 -6.98 -18.39
CA ALA A 16 5.21 -6.16 -19.35
C ALA A 16 6.56 -5.60 -18.85
N CYS A 17 7.57 -6.46 -18.68
CA CYS A 17 8.95 -5.97 -18.51
C CYS A 17 9.95 -6.78 -19.34
N ARG A 18 10.38 -6.22 -20.48
CA ARG A 18 11.64 -6.61 -21.15
C ARG A 18 12.40 -5.35 -21.60
N PHE A 19 13.73 -5.48 -21.58
CA PHE A 19 14.82 -4.60 -22.04
C PHE A 19 15.57 -3.81 -20.96
N VAL A 20 16.77 -4.28 -20.60
CA VAL A 20 17.86 -3.55 -19.92
C VAL A 20 19.22 -4.07 -20.44
N ASP A 21 20.22 -3.17 -20.49
CA ASP A 21 21.63 -3.30 -20.89
C ASP A 21 22.40 -4.46 -20.20
N GLU A 22 23.50 -5.00 -20.73
CA GLU A 22 24.00 -6.35 -20.35
C GLU A 22 24.62 -6.50 -18.93
N ASN A 23 25.25 -5.46 -18.37
CA ASN A 23 25.81 -5.50 -17.00
C ASN A 23 24.80 -5.02 -15.94
N ASP A 24 24.06 -3.96 -16.24
CA ASP A 24 22.88 -3.56 -15.45
C ASP A 24 21.80 -4.65 -15.48
N GLY A 25 21.75 -5.42 -16.56
CA GLY A 25 20.82 -6.50 -16.83
C GLY A 25 20.97 -7.62 -15.82
N LYS A 26 22.19 -8.05 -15.48
CA LYS A 26 22.40 -9.12 -14.48
C LYS A 26 22.02 -8.71 -13.08
N PHE A 27 22.34 -7.46 -12.69
CA PHE A 27 21.94 -6.93 -11.39
C PHE A 27 20.41 -6.78 -11.31
N CYS A 28 19.79 -6.18 -12.33
CA CYS A 28 18.35 -6.04 -12.40
C CYS A 28 17.61 -7.38 -12.53
N GLU A 29 18.22 -8.39 -13.14
CA GLU A 29 17.70 -9.75 -13.22
C GLU A 29 17.68 -10.39 -11.82
N ALA A 30 18.75 -10.28 -11.05
CA ALA A 30 18.78 -10.76 -9.66
C ALA A 30 17.74 -10.05 -8.77
N GLU A 31 17.59 -8.73 -8.89
CA GLU A 31 16.51 -8.00 -8.21
C GLU A 31 15.11 -8.49 -8.64
N THR A 32 14.95 -8.79 -9.93
CA THR A 32 13.70 -9.31 -10.51
C THR A 32 13.36 -10.68 -9.93
N GLU A 33 14.33 -11.59 -9.90
CA GLU A 33 14.15 -12.93 -9.33
C GLU A 33 13.80 -12.87 -7.85
N ARG A 34 14.51 -12.04 -7.07
CA ARG A 34 14.21 -11.82 -5.66
C ARG A 34 12.80 -11.26 -5.47
N PHE A 35 12.44 -10.21 -6.22
CA PHE A 35 11.12 -9.60 -6.15
C PHE A 35 10.03 -10.64 -6.43
N LYS A 36 10.18 -11.41 -7.50
CA LYS A 36 9.23 -12.47 -7.89
C LYS A 36 9.12 -13.53 -6.80
N PHE A 37 10.24 -14.05 -6.31
CA PHE A 37 10.25 -15.06 -5.25
C PHE A 37 9.52 -14.60 -3.97
N CYS A 38 9.82 -13.39 -3.50
CA CYS A 38 9.24 -12.84 -2.28
C CYS A 38 7.74 -12.55 -2.42
N THR A 39 7.31 -12.06 -3.59
CA THR A 39 5.90 -11.77 -3.86
C THR A 39 5.08 -13.04 -4.11
N GLU A 40 5.63 -14.04 -4.79
CA GLU A 40 4.99 -15.35 -4.98
C GLU A 40 4.81 -16.08 -3.64
N THR A 41 5.82 -16.03 -2.76
CA THR A 41 5.72 -16.63 -1.42
C THR A 41 4.60 -15.98 -0.61
N TYR A 42 4.52 -14.64 -0.64
CA TYR A 42 3.44 -13.91 0.04
C TYR A 42 2.06 -14.18 -0.58
N ALA A 43 1.98 -14.27 -1.91
CA ALA A 43 0.75 -14.60 -2.61
C ALA A 43 0.26 -16.02 -2.29
N ASN A 44 1.17 -17.00 -2.21
CA ASN A 44 0.87 -18.37 -1.80
C ASN A 44 0.39 -18.42 -0.35
N PHE A 45 1.10 -17.76 0.58
CA PHE A 45 0.65 -17.64 1.96
C PHE A 45 -0.78 -17.07 2.05
N THR A 46 -1.04 -15.98 1.32
CA THR A 46 -2.35 -15.34 1.31
C THR A 46 -3.43 -16.26 0.72
N ARG A 47 -3.10 -17.04 -0.31
CA ARG A 47 -4.01 -18.02 -0.92
C ARG A 47 -4.35 -19.14 0.06
N ASP A 48 -3.33 -19.74 0.68
CA ASP A 48 -3.49 -20.83 1.65
C ASP A 48 -4.33 -20.38 2.85
N LEU A 49 -4.10 -19.15 3.31
CA LEU A 49 -4.88 -18.53 4.38
C LEU A 49 -6.35 -18.35 4.00
N VAL A 50 -6.64 -17.88 2.77
CA VAL A 50 -8.00 -17.70 2.25
C VAL A 50 -8.69 -19.06 2.06
N GLU A 51 -7.99 -20.07 1.57
CA GLU A 51 -8.51 -21.42 1.38
C GLU A 51 -8.84 -22.10 2.71
N THR A 52 -7.91 -22.08 3.66
CA THR A 52 -8.14 -22.56 5.05
C THR A 52 -9.34 -21.85 5.69
N ARG A 53 -9.54 -20.57 5.37
CA ARG A 53 -10.69 -19.81 5.86
C ARG A 53 -12.01 -20.20 5.18
N LYS A 54 -12.03 -20.53 3.89
CA LYS A 54 -13.24 -21.06 3.24
C LYS A 54 -13.72 -22.34 3.93
N GLU A 55 -12.78 -23.16 4.42
CA GLU A 55 -13.09 -24.34 5.22
C GLU A 55 -13.56 -23.97 6.64
N LEU A 56 -12.90 -23.05 7.33
CA LEU A 56 -13.25 -22.61 8.70
C LEU A 56 -14.55 -21.79 8.80
N ILE A 57 -14.90 -20.96 7.81
CA ILE A 57 -16.18 -20.22 7.77
C ILE A 57 -17.37 -21.19 7.71
N LYS A 58 -17.15 -22.42 7.23
CA LYS A 58 -18.13 -23.51 7.29
C LYS A 58 -18.37 -24.02 8.72
N PHE A 59 -17.52 -23.66 9.70
CA PHE A 59 -17.51 -24.24 11.04
C PHE A 59 -17.39 -23.27 12.25
N SER A 60 -17.14 -21.95 12.13
CA SER A 60 -17.06 -21.06 13.31
C SER A 60 -17.24 -19.55 13.02
N SER A 61 -17.82 -18.79 13.99
CA SER A 61 -18.29 -17.40 13.87
C SER A 61 -17.59 -16.33 14.75
N THR A 62 -16.41 -16.58 15.30
CA THR A 62 -15.74 -15.62 16.20
C THR A 62 -14.47 -14.96 15.62
N VAL A 63 -14.22 -13.74 16.09
CA VAL A 63 -13.43 -12.63 15.49
C VAL A 63 -11.90 -12.89 15.49
N SER A 64 -11.16 -12.10 14.70
CA SER A 64 -10.13 -12.53 13.74
C SER A 64 -8.65 -12.26 14.16
N PRO A 65 -7.81 -13.29 14.37
CA PRO A 65 -6.33 -13.20 14.44
C PRO A 65 -5.64 -12.88 13.10
N LEU A 66 -6.43 -12.56 12.07
CA LEU A 66 -6.02 -12.60 10.66
C LEU A 66 -5.24 -11.35 10.23
N GLU A 67 -5.61 -10.18 10.76
CA GLU A 67 -4.96 -8.91 10.41
C GLU A 67 -3.53 -8.85 10.94
N SER A 68 -3.29 -9.40 12.14
CA SER A 68 -1.94 -9.48 12.72
C SER A 68 -1.06 -10.51 11.99
N GLN A 69 -1.61 -11.65 11.59
CA GLN A 69 -0.86 -12.68 10.84
C GLN A 69 -0.54 -12.22 9.40
N LEU A 70 -1.51 -11.60 8.71
CA LEU A 70 -1.29 -11.00 7.39
C LEU A 70 -0.28 -9.86 7.44
N GLY A 71 -0.39 -8.97 8.44
CA GLY A 71 0.56 -7.86 8.62
C GLY A 71 1.98 -8.35 8.87
N GLY A 72 2.16 -9.40 9.67
CA GLY A 72 3.47 -10.02 9.93
C GLY A 72 4.11 -10.59 8.67
N GLU A 73 3.37 -11.36 7.87
CA GLU A 73 3.88 -11.92 6.61
C GLU A 73 4.10 -10.86 5.53
N PHE A 74 3.28 -9.82 5.50
CA PHE A 74 3.48 -8.69 4.61
C PHE A 74 4.83 -8.02 4.88
N LYS A 75 5.12 -7.68 6.15
CA LYS A 75 6.41 -7.11 6.54
C LYS A 75 7.60 -8.02 6.23
N LYS A 76 7.44 -9.34 6.37
CA LYS A 76 8.47 -10.31 5.96
C LYS A 76 8.71 -10.26 4.46
N SER A 77 7.65 -10.19 3.66
CA SER A 77 7.74 -10.04 2.20
C SER A 77 8.47 -8.76 1.81
N LEU A 78 8.16 -7.62 2.43
CA LEU A 78 8.86 -6.35 2.16
C LEU A 78 10.35 -6.43 2.49
N LYS A 79 10.70 -7.02 3.64
CA LYS A 79 12.10 -7.26 4.02
C LYS A 79 12.82 -8.18 3.04
N CYS A 80 12.13 -9.22 2.54
CA CYS A 80 12.65 -10.15 1.53
C CYS A 80 12.92 -9.42 0.21
N ILE A 81 11.99 -8.56 -0.25
CA ILE A 81 12.15 -7.78 -1.47
C ILE A 81 13.35 -6.84 -1.36
N GLY A 82 13.57 -6.24 -0.18
CA GLY A 82 14.66 -5.31 0.07
C GLY A 82 14.53 -4.01 -0.73
N ASP A 83 15.61 -3.24 -0.80
CA ASP A 83 15.67 -2.07 -1.68
C ASP A 83 15.82 -2.50 -3.15
N LEU A 84 15.21 -1.74 -4.06
CA LEU A 84 15.34 -1.91 -5.51
C LEU A 84 16.04 -0.70 -6.10
N GLU A 85 17.18 -0.91 -6.74
CA GLU A 85 17.88 0.16 -7.44
C GLU A 85 17.39 0.26 -8.89
N CYS A 86 16.97 -0.84 -9.52
CA CYS A 86 16.52 -0.83 -10.91
C CYS A 86 15.18 -0.11 -11.09
N LYS A 87 15.16 0.89 -11.98
CA LYS A 87 13.94 1.63 -12.36
C LYS A 87 12.87 0.74 -13.00
N GLY A 88 11.65 1.25 -13.00
CA GLY A 88 10.52 0.68 -13.71
C GLY A 88 9.40 0.19 -12.80
N GLU A 89 8.53 -0.65 -13.36
CA GLU A 89 7.25 -1.04 -12.74
C GLU A 89 7.43 -1.73 -11.39
N ARG A 90 8.48 -2.55 -11.21
CA ARG A 90 8.77 -3.19 -9.92
C ARG A 90 9.12 -2.18 -8.84
N LYS A 91 9.89 -1.13 -9.18
CA LYS A 91 10.23 -0.04 -8.27
C LYS A 91 8.99 0.80 -7.91
N LEU A 92 8.08 1.00 -8.88
CA LEU A 92 6.76 1.59 -8.63
C LEU A 92 5.92 0.74 -7.67
N VAL A 93 5.85 -0.58 -7.89
CA VAL A 93 5.14 -1.49 -6.98
C VAL A 93 5.77 -1.45 -5.59
N LYS A 94 7.09 -1.49 -5.48
CA LYS A 94 7.78 -1.37 -4.19
C LYS A 94 7.47 -0.05 -3.48
N PHE A 95 7.47 1.06 -4.20
CA PHE A 95 7.08 2.37 -3.67
C PHE A 95 5.65 2.36 -3.11
N LEU A 96 4.70 1.75 -3.83
CA LEU A 96 3.32 1.57 -3.35
C LEU A 96 3.27 0.71 -2.09
N LEU A 97 3.98 -0.42 -2.08
CA LEU A 97 4.01 -1.33 -0.94
C LEU A 97 4.60 -0.67 0.32
N ASP A 98 5.71 0.06 0.19
CA ASP A 98 6.33 0.78 1.30
C ASP A 98 5.44 1.91 1.83
N THR A 99 4.73 2.60 0.94
CA THR A 99 3.75 3.62 1.34
C THR A 99 2.61 3.01 2.15
N LEU A 100 2.09 1.85 1.72
CA LEU A 100 1.03 1.14 2.43
C LEU A 100 1.49 0.59 3.79
N ASP A 101 2.72 0.08 3.88
CA ASP A 101 3.33 -0.35 5.15
C ASP A 101 3.44 0.81 6.12
N PHE A 102 4.01 1.94 5.66
CA PHE A 102 4.12 3.16 6.46
C PHE A 102 2.75 3.66 6.94
N TYR A 103 1.76 3.72 6.06
CA TYR A 103 0.41 4.13 6.44
C TYR A 103 -0.22 3.17 7.46
N THR A 104 -0.01 1.87 7.29
CA THR A 104 -0.49 0.85 8.23
C THR A 104 0.16 1.01 9.60
N ASP A 105 1.46 1.28 9.66
CA ASP A 105 2.17 1.55 10.91
C ASP A 105 1.63 2.77 11.64
N ARG A 106 1.33 3.86 10.92
CA ARG A 106 0.67 5.04 11.51
C ARG A 106 -0.71 4.72 12.08
N LYS A 107 -1.47 3.83 11.44
CA LYS A 107 -2.77 3.38 11.97
C LYS A 107 -2.62 2.51 13.22
N ILE A 108 -1.61 1.63 13.27
CA ILE A 108 -1.33 0.77 14.42
C ILE A 108 -0.88 1.61 15.61
N GLU A 109 0.01 2.58 15.41
CA GLU A 109 0.42 3.53 16.46
C GLU A 109 -0.77 4.36 16.98
N ALA A 110 -1.76 4.63 16.12
CA ALA A 110 -2.99 5.30 16.48
C ALA A 110 -4.14 4.34 16.85
N GLN A 111 -3.84 3.12 17.32
CA GLN A 111 -4.86 2.08 17.54
C GLN A 111 -6.05 2.58 18.37
N GLU A 112 -5.82 3.24 19.51
CA GLU A 112 -6.92 3.71 20.37
C GLU A 112 -7.87 4.69 19.64
N CYS A 113 -7.32 5.54 18.77
CA CYS A 113 -8.11 6.43 17.91
C CYS A 113 -8.86 5.64 16.81
N MET A 114 -8.25 4.57 16.29
CA MET A 114 -8.76 3.79 15.17
C MET A 114 -9.75 2.68 15.57
N GLU A 115 -9.91 2.40 16.88
CA GLU A 115 -10.92 1.48 17.42
C GLU A 115 -12.34 2.05 17.27
N ASP A 116 -12.49 3.37 17.24
CA ASP A 116 -13.74 4.03 16.87
C ASP A 116 -14.03 3.78 15.38
N LYS A 117 -15.14 3.07 15.13
CA LYS A 117 -15.56 2.68 13.78
C LYS A 117 -15.96 3.86 12.92
N ASP A 118 -16.52 4.93 13.51
CA ASP A 118 -16.94 6.11 12.78
C ASP A 118 -15.72 6.93 12.35
N ILE A 119 -14.70 7.03 13.21
CA ILE A 119 -13.40 7.64 12.87
C ILE A 119 -12.72 6.82 11.77
N SER A 120 -12.59 5.51 11.97
CA SER A 120 -11.92 4.60 11.03
C SER A 120 -12.60 4.60 9.65
N GLN A 121 -13.94 4.60 9.62
CA GLN A 121 -14.71 4.70 8.38
C GLN A 121 -14.57 6.07 7.72
N SER A 122 -14.62 7.16 8.49
CA SER A 122 -14.48 8.52 7.97
C SER A 122 -13.09 8.75 7.35
N LEU A 123 -12.03 8.29 8.01
CA LEU A 123 -10.68 8.30 7.45
C LEU A 123 -10.58 7.41 6.20
N GLY A 124 -11.15 6.21 6.23
CA GLY A 124 -11.20 5.32 5.05
C GLY A 124 -11.85 5.99 3.84
N ASN A 125 -12.89 6.80 4.06
CA ASN A 125 -13.55 7.55 2.98
C ASN A 125 -12.65 8.64 2.39
N CYS A 126 -11.70 9.21 3.14
CA CYS A 126 -10.75 10.18 2.58
C CYS A 126 -9.87 9.59 1.48
N PHE A 127 -9.59 8.28 1.54
CA PHE A 127 -8.75 7.59 0.55
C PHE A 127 -9.58 6.91 -0.55
N VAL A 128 -10.78 6.39 -0.21
CA VAL A 128 -11.55 5.49 -1.10
C VAL A 128 -12.87 6.14 -1.58
N SER A 129 -13.07 7.46 -1.39
CA SER A 129 -14.36 8.11 -1.72
C SER A 129 -14.75 8.08 -3.20
N HIS A 130 -13.83 7.79 -4.12
CA HIS A 130 -14.14 7.75 -5.54
C HIS A 130 -14.43 6.33 -6.04
N LYS A 131 -15.72 6.08 -6.32
CA LYS A 131 -16.22 4.91 -7.06
C LYS A 131 -15.77 4.87 -8.53
N LYS A 132 -14.96 5.83 -8.98
CA LYS A 132 -14.47 5.96 -10.34
C LYS A 132 -12.95 5.95 -10.31
N PHE A 133 -12.39 5.04 -11.07
CA PHE A 133 -10.97 4.91 -11.34
C PHE A 133 -10.77 5.09 -12.86
N PRO A 134 -9.75 5.83 -13.32
CA PRO A 134 -8.74 6.56 -12.53
C PRO A 134 -9.36 7.69 -11.70
N LEU A 135 -8.64 8.11 -10.66
CA LEU A 135 -9.08 9.19 -9.76
C LEU A 135 -9.08 10.53 -10.54
N PRO A 136 -9.94 11.50 -10.17
CA PRO A 136 -9.90 12.82 -10.79
C PRO A 136 -8.54 13.49 -10.57
N LYS A 137 -8.04 14.19 -11.59
CA LYS A 137 -6.77 14.93 -11.50
C LYS A 137 -6.74 15.83 -10.26
N GLY A 138 -5.68 15.72 -9.46
CA GLY A 138 -5.49 16.51 -8.25
C GLY A 138 -6.24 15.97 -7.02
N PHE A 139 -6.75 14.74 -7.07
CA PHE A 139 -7.39 14.08 -5.93
C PHE A 139 -6.50 14.01 -4.69
N SER A 140 -5.19 13.81 -4.88
CA SER A 140 -4.17 13.82 -3.81
C SER A 140 -4.34 15.01 -2.85
N SER A 141 -4.54 16.22 -3.38
CA SER A 141 -4.72 17.44 -2.59
C SER A 141 -5.96 17.41 -1.68
N THR A 142 -6.99 16.66 -2.08
CA THR A 142 -8.23 16.50 -1.30
C THR A 142 -8.07 15.53 -0.14
N VAL A 143 -7.15 14.56 -0.26
CA VAL A 143 -6.91 13.55 0.78
C VAL A 143 -6.40 14.19 2.06
N VAL A 144 -5.37 15.04 1.97
CA VAL A 144 -4.77 15.69 3.15
C VAL A 144 -5.79 16.58 3.86
N LEU A 145 -6.57 17.35 3.11
CA LEU A 145 -7.62 18.20 3.66
C LEU A 145 -8.74 17.38 4.32
N CYS A 146 -9.15 16.27 3.70
CA CYS A 146 -10.16 15.37 4.26
C CYS A 146 -9.68 14.75 5.57
N VAL A 147 -8.46 14.18 5.58
CA VAL A 147 -7.87 13.55 6.77
C VAL A 147 -7.80 14.55 7.92
N LYS A 148 -7.26 15.75 7.65
CA LYS A 148 -7.20 16.81 8.67
C LYS A 148 -8.58 17.16 9.22
N LYS A 149 -9.57 17.38 8.34
CA LYS A 149 -10.93 17.72 8.76
C LYS A 149 -11.57 16.64 9.64
N VAL A 150 -11.35 15.36 9.30
CA VAL A 150 -11.84 14.24 10.11
C VAL A 150 -11.17 14.29 11.48
N LEU A 151 -9.84 14.36 11.54
CA LEU A 151 -9.07 14.34 12.80
C LEU A 151 -9.31 15.57 13.69
N ASP A 152 -9.57 16.74 13.12
CA ASP A 152 -9.90 17.95 13.89
C ASP A 152 -11.19 17.77 14.71
N SER A 153 -12.10 16.89 14.25
CA SER A 153 -13.38 16.60 14.92
C SER A 153 -13.34 15.43 15.92
N THR A 154 -12.17 14.82 16.16
CA THR A 154 -12.03 13.67 17.06
C THR A 154 -11.36 14.02 18.38
N ASP A 155 -11.57 13.17 19.38
CA ASP A 155 -10.89 13.24 20.69
C ASP A 155 -9.55 12.49 20.72
N CYS A 156 -9.03 12.09 19.56
CA CYS A 156 -7.74 11.40 19.48
C CYS A 156 -6.60 12.25 20.03
N SER A 157 -5.56 11.62 20.57
CA SER A 157 -4.41 12.37 21.09
C SER A 157 -3.71 13.17 19.99
N THR A 158 -3.00 14.23 20.36
CA THR A 158 -2.25 15.05 19.40
C THR A 158 -1.24 14.20 18.61
N GLU A 159 -0.55 13.27 19.27
CA GLU A 159 0.41 12.37 18.64
C GLU A 159 -0.25 11.43 17.63
N GLN A 160 -1.42 10.87 17.97
CA GLN A 160 -2.19 10.01 17.07
C GLN A 160 -2.67 10.76 15.83
N LYS A 161 -3.20 11.99 16.02
CA LYS A 161 -3.61 12.85 14.89
C LYS A 161 -2.42 13.15 13.98
N VAL A 162 -1.28 13.55 14.54
CA VAL A 162 -0.05 13.79 13.77
C VAL A 162 0.37 12.53 13.00
N GLY A 163 0.39 11.36 13.65
CA GLY A 163 0.73 10.09 12.99
C GLY A 163 -0.18 9.78 11.80
N LEU A 164 -1.50 9.88 11.99
CA LEU A 164 -2.50 9.63 10.95
C LEU A 164 -2.40 10.64 9.80
N GLU A 165 -2.16 11.93 10.09
CA GLU A 165 -1.92 12.94 9.06
C GLU A 165 -0.68 12.63 8.21
N ARG A 166 0.42 12.19 8.84
CA ARG A 166 1.64 11.79 8.13
C ARG A 166 1.37 10.62 7.18
N GLY A 167 0.63 9.62 7.66
CA GLY A 167 0.16 8.51 6.85
C GLY A 167 -0.71 8.98 5.67
N GLY A 168 -1.63 9.91 5.93
CA GLY A 168 -2.49 10.49 4.91
C GLY A 168 -1.72 11.25 3.82
N ARG A 169 -0.68 11.99 4.18
CA ARG A 169 0.23 12.66 3.22
C ARG A 169 0.98 11.65 2.35
N ALA A 170 1.47 10.56 2.94
CA ALA A 170 2.15 9.51 2.18
C ALA A 170 1.24 8.87 1.13
N VAL A 171 -0.02 8.61 1.48
CA VAL A 171 -1.02 8.10 0.52
C VAL A 171 -1.39 9.15 -0.54
N ALA A 172 -1.45 10.44 -0.17
CA ALA A 172 -1.67 11.51 -1.14
C ALA A 172 -0.55 11.57 -2.20
N ASP A 173 0.71 11.49 -1.79
CA ASP A 173 1.87 11.44 -2.70
C ASP A 173 1.82 10.20 -3.62
N LEU A 174 1.34 9.06 -3.10
CA LEU A 174 1.10 7.86 -3.92
C LEU A 174 0.02 8.08 -4.97
N TYR A 175 -1.04 8.83 -4.66
CA TYR A 175 -2.04 9.20 -5.67
C TYR A 175 -1.48 10.16 -6.71
N ASP A 176 -0.59 11.08 -6.35
CA ASP A 176 0.13 11.89 -7.36
C ASP A 176 0.96 11.00 -8.30
N GLN A 177 1.66 10.00 -7.77
CA GLN A 177 2.39 9.04 -8.62
C GLN A 177 1.44 8.24 -9.51
N SER A 178 0.27 7.86 -8.98
CA SER A 178 -0.75 7.13 -9.73
C SER A 178 -1.32 7.97 -10.88
N ASP A 179 -1.61 9.26 -10.65
CA ASP A 179 -2.06 10.20 -11.67
C ASP A 179 -1.04 10.30 -12.82
N MET A 180 0.26 10.32 -12.50
CA MET A 180 1.33 10.31 -13.50
C MET A 180 1.36 9.01 -14.31
N VAL A 181 1.20 7.86 -13.65
CA VAL A 181 1.12 6.54 -14.31
C VAL A 181 -0.08 6.46 -15.28
N PHE A 182 -1.24 7.02 -14.92
CA PHE A 182 -2.41 7.04 -15.80
C PHE A 182 -2.31 8.09 -16.91
N GLY A 183 -1.52 9.14 -16.71
CA GLY A 183 -1.30 10.20 -17.69
C GLY A 183 -0.22 9.87 -18.73
N ASP A 184 0.70 8.97 -18.43
CA ASP A 184 1.83 8.60 -19.30
C ASP A 184 2.22 7.12 -19.11
N GLU A 185 1.99 6.30 -20.13
CA GLU A 185 2.33 4.87 -20.15
C GLU A 185 3.84 4.59 -20.00
N ASN A 186 4.70 5.58 -20.32
CA ASN A 186 6.15 5.44 -20.16
C ASN A 186 6.64 5.83 -18.76
N TYR A 187 5.79 6.49 -17.96
CA TYR A 187 6.14 6.91 -16.60
C TYR A 187 6.44 5.70 -15.73
N ALA A 188 5.56 4.67 -15.76
CA ALA A 188 5.76 3.45 -14.99
C ALA A 188 7.05 2.70 -15.38
N LYS A 189 7.39 2.67 -16.68
CA LYS A 189 8.60 2.01 -17.20
C LYS A 189 9.89 2.72 -16.78
N ASN A 190 9.82 4.01 -16.49
CA ASN A 190 10.97 4.82 -16.08
C ASN A 190 10.91 5.27 -14.62
N PHE A 191 9.97 4.72 -13.84
CA PHE A 191 9.79 5.11 -12.44
C PHE A 191 11.02 4.80 -11.61
N ASP A 192 11.54 5.80 -10.90
CA ASP A 192 12.81 5.67 -10.18
C ASP A 192 12.78 6.21 -8.75
N LEU A 193 11.59 6.52 -8.22
CA LEU A 193 11.47 7.07 -6.86
C LEU A 193 11.60 5.96 -5.81
N LYS A 194 12.28 6.31 -4.71
CA LYS A 194 12.31 5.53 -3.47
C LYS A 194 11.37 6.16 -2.44
N PHE A 195 10.59 5.32 -1.76
CA PHE A 195 9.79 5.78 -0.63
C PHE A 195 10.73 6.25 0.49
N ASP A 196 10.52 7.46 1.00
CA ASP A 196 11.32 8.02 2.09
C ASP A 196 10.38 8.48 3.21
N PRO A 197 10.31 7.73 4.33
CA PRO A 197 9.44 8.09 5.45
C PRO A 197 9.79 9.43 6.10
N ARG A 198 11.05 9.89 5.98
CA ARG A 198 11.53 11.13 6.61
C ARG A 198 10.87 12.37 5.98
N LYS A 199 10.39 12.26 4.73
CA LYS A 199 9.57 13.31 4.08
C LYS A 199 8.30 13.64 4.86
N TYR A 200 7.83 12.71 5.69
CA TYR A 200 6.64 12.85 6.51
C TYR A 200 6.97 13.07 7.99
N GLY A 201 8.22 13.38 8.35
CA GLY A 201 8.60 13.75 9.72
C GLY A 201 8.83 12.57 10.66
N LEU A 202 9.32 11.44 10.15
CA LEU A 202 10.03 10.42 10.94
C LEU A 202 11.51 10.77 11.10
#